data_AF-A0A8B6E903-F1
#
_entry.id   AF-A0A8B6E903-F1
#
_cell.length_a   1.000
_cell.length_b   1.000
_cell.length_c   1.000
_cell.angle_alpha   90.00
_cell.angle_beta   90.00
_cell.angle_gamma   90.00
#
_symmetry.space_group_name_H-M   'P 1'
#
loop_
_entity.id
_entity.type
_entity.pdbx_description
1 polymer ?
#
loop_
_entity_poly.entity_id
_entity_poly.type
_entity_poly.pdbx_seq_one_letter_code
_entity_poly.pdbx_strand_id
1 'polypeptide(L)'
;MIKRLIEMNKPAINDDRQNKYCSYIMQLLSYFSGERCMVAGSTQEQTRLRIRQDEGDFDYLIISAISIPVSVLEYRENLPCFVHINGLQLVDQLPTVKLIDGRYLPSNLLSEIRPEAFKHMRDFHKLLSNFRRTRGPNSLHVAIDHYIKPGKTLVSYHDVDCPALDLKHVKSNTKLISDKLKQSIDQQIFDRKYDLMSPLKKGANLVNAFKKADIKSDSEGSIFLQTYGSIIDALSFETAENNKSETDTCPNEEFYRNKKQSMSRKTKFNNIDYDANGEEFDKDDVILKYKSKSSKDFIAAFPLAGKPRFLDEWKQRKRVWPSEHVVNDIYNSEFFVVAKPALTKRERNKDFCLAYNNGEIKLARAMTSVQKKVVLILKAIKKSLLQDYSEILTTFHWKTAVYWNSETLNSLLLVDTEDNVLKLLIKVLDYMINCLRSRELQHFFIPSNLFVGMNENISFEIANKITEVRENPIKALNAFFAGQTFDEVKYEKIPAEKVAEFRKAYNDPSESSNIDILIAILKRFSSESEEKVRAALHDVLTDALPFFIEEMARRRDKSQVNLDLKQMILSNQIRKESFIDMVVNHLFDKFRKNEVNEKNISQIFLTLIFQKVLNQ
;
A
#
# COMPACT_ATOMS: atom_id res chain seq x y z
N MET A 1 -7.71 -28.04 -13.21
CA MET A 1 -7.69 -27.00 -12.16
C MET A 1 -6.44 -26.10 -12.23
N ILE A 2 -5.22 -26.65 -12.12
CA ILE A 2 -3.95 -25.90 -12.03
C ILE A 2 -3.85 -24.72 -13.03
N LYS A 3 -4.20 -24.93 -14.30
CA LYS A 3 -4.21 -23.85 -15.32
C LYS A 3 -5.01 -22.60 -14.88
N ARG A 4 -6.17 -22.74 -14.24
CA ARG A 4 -6.96 -21.60 -13.71
C ARG A 4 -6.21 -20.85 -12.60
N LEU A 5 -5.51 -21.54 -11.71
CA LEU A 5 -4.71 -20.89 -10.65
C LEU A 5 -3.55 -20.08 -11.23
N ILE A 6 -2.95 -20.54 -12.33
CA ILE A 6 -1.88 -19.82 -13.04
C ILE A 6 -2.43 -18.55 -13.68
N GLU A 7 -3.59 -18.61 -14.34
CA GLU A 7 -4.29 -17.42 -14.85
C GLU A 7 -4.60 -16.41 -13.72
N MET A 8 -5.07 -16.89 -12.56
CA MET A 8 -5.35 -16.07 -11.37
C MET A 8 -4.08 -15.46 -10.71
N ASN A 9 -2.89 -15.98 -11.03
CA ASN A 9 -1.60 -15.45 -10.58
C ASN A 9 -1.03 -14.37 -11.52
N LYS A 10 -1.46 -14.29 -12.79
CA LYS A 10 -0.93 -13.33 -13.76
C LYS A 10 -0.94 -11.89 -13.22
N PRO A 11 0.15 -11.11 -13.40
CA PRO A 11 0.18 -9.71 -13.03
C PRO A 11 -0.98 -8.92 -13.64
N ALA A 12 -1.57 -8.05 -12.84
CA ALA A 12 -2.56 -7.06 -13.26
C ALA A 12 -1.88 -5.68 -13.36
N ILE A 13 -2.45 -4.78 -14.17
CA ILE A 13 -1.94 -3.40 -14.35
C ILE A 13 -1.78 -2.68 -12.99
N ASN A 14 -2.60 -3.04 -11.98
CA ASN A 14 -2.52 -2.49 -10.64
C ASN A 14 -1.19 -2.82 -9.92
N ASP A 15 -0.54 -3.95 -10.23
CA ASP A 15 0.77 -4.35 -9.67
C ASP A 15 1.88 -3.40 -10.15
N ASP A 16 1.95 -3.16 -11.47
CA ASP A 16 2.93 -2.26 -12.07
C ASP A 16 2.72 -0.81 -11.64
N ARG A 17 1.45 -0.38 -11.45
CA ARG A 17 1.13 0.93 -10.86
C ARG A 17 1.76 1.10 -9.48
N GLN A 18 1.60 0.15 -8.55
CA GLN A 18 2.15 0.30 -7.19
C GLN A 18 3.70 0.29 -7.19
N ASN A 19 4.32 -0.49 -8.06
CA ASN A 19 5.77 -0.51 -8.24
C ASN A 19 6.29 0.85 -8.72
N LYS A 20 5.65 1.43 -9.75
CA LYS A 20 6.02 2.75 -10.29
C LYS A 20 5.78 3.86 -9.27
N TYR A 21 4.70 3.81 -8.48
CA TYR A 21 4.48 4.76 -7.37
C TYR A 21 5.60 4.70 -6.32
N CYS A 22 6.09 3.51 -5.96
CA CYS A 22 7.26 3.39 -5.08
C CYS A 22 8.52 3.98 -5.72
N SER A 23 8.74 3.73 -7.02
CA SER A 23 9.87 4.28 -7.77
C SER A 23 9.88 5.81 -7.74
N TYR A 24 8.75 6.47 -8.04
CA TYR A 24 8.66 7.94 -8.03
C TYR A 24 8.86 8.54 -6.63
N ILE A 25 8.41 7.84 -5.57
CA ILE A 25 8.65 8.28 -4.19
C ILE A 25 10.14 8.14 -3.83
N MET A 26 10.80 7.03 -4.17
CA MET A 26 12.25 6.86 -3.93
C MET A 26 13.10 7.87 -4.71
N GLN A 27 12.75 8.10 -5.98
CA GLN A 27 13.43 9.04 -6.87
C GLN A 27 13.24 10.49 -6.45
N LEU A 28 12.09 10.83 -5.85
CA LEU A 28 11.92 12.14 -5.20
C LEU A 28 12.76 12.24 -3.93
N LEU A 29 12.74 11.21 -3.07
CA LEU A 29 13.35 11.28 -1.74
C LEU A 29 14.88 11.17 -1.72
N SER A 30 15.51 10.57 -2.74
CA SER A 30 16.97 10.42 -2.84
C SER A 30 17.74 11.75 -2.78
N TYR A 31 17.12 12.87 -3.16
CA TYR A 31 17.70 14.22 -3.09
C TYR A 31 17.66 14.84 -1.68
N PHE A 32 16.86 14.26 -0.78
CA PHE A 32 16.50 14.84 0.52
C PHE A 32 16.77 13.91 1.73
N SER A 33 16.87 12.59 1.51
CA SER A 33 17.10 11.58 2.56
C SER A 33 17.48 10.21 1.99
N GLY A 34 18.01 9.33 2.86
CA GLY A 34 18.09 7.89 2.59
C GLY A 34 16.77 7.12 2.83
N GLU A 35 15.67 7.80 3.13
CA GLU A 35 14.36 7.16 3.35
C GLU A 35 13.75 6.72 2.02
N ARG A 36 13.14 5.54 2.00
CA ARG A 36 12.70 4.90 0.75
C ARG A 36 11.56 3.90 1.00
N CYS A 37 10.93 3.43 -0.07
CA CYS A 37 9.84 2.46 0.03
C CYS A 37 9.81 1.49 -1.15
N MET A 38 9.37 0.26 -0.90
CA MET A 38 9.16 -0.74 -1.95
C MET A 38 7.91 -1.58 -1.70
N VAL A 39 7.27 -2.05 -2.78
CA VAL A 39 6.30 -3.14 -2.70
C VAL A 39 7.04 -4.43 -2.34
N ALA A 40 6.44 -5.30 -1.53
CA ALA A 40 7.00 -6.58 -1.11
C ALA A 40 6.01 -7.75 -1.34
N GLY A 41 6.27 -8.87 -0.64
CA GLY A 41 5.35 -10.01 -0.50
C GLY A 41 4.84 -10.61 -1.81
N SER A 42 3.59 -11.07 -1.79
CA SER A 42 2.98 -11.88 -2.87
C SER A 42 3.11 -11.26 -4.26
N THR A 43 3.14 -9.92 -4.34
CA THR A 43 3.26 -9.12 -5.56
C THR A 43 4.65 -9.28 -6.19
N GLN A 44 5.71 -9.04 -5.41
CA GLN A 44 7.09 -9.15 -5.90
C GLN A 44 7.54 -10.60 -6.08
N GLU A 45 7.00 -11.51 -5.27
CA GLU A 45 7.27 -12.95 -5.32
C GLU A 45 6.68 -13.66 -6.55
N GLN A 46 5.71 -13.05 -7.23
CA GLN A 46 4.89 -13.69 -8.28
C GLN A 46 4.08 -14.89 -7.76
N THR A 47 3.54 -14.78 -6.54
CA THR A 47 2.76 -15.83 -5.85
C THR A 47 1.34 -15.38 -5.46
N ARG A 48 0.88 -14.21 -5.93
CA ARG A 48 -0.43 -13.62 -5.59
C ARG A 48 -1.58 -14.44 -6.19
N LEU A 49 -2.58 -14.78 -5.38
CA LEU A 49 -3.77 -15.51 -5.85
C LEU A 49 -5.00 -14.59 -5.80
N ARG A 50 -5.27 -13.94 -6.94
CA ARG A 50 -6.43 -13.05 -7.13
C ARG A 50 -7.70 -13.89 -7.28
N ILE A 51 -8.77 -13.48 -6.64
CA ILE A 51 -10.13 -13.98 -6.88
C ILE A 51 -11.00 -12.81 -7.36
N ARG A 52 -12.15 -13.05 -8.00
CA ARG A 52 -13.00 -11.98 -8.59
C ARG A 52 -13.37 -10.87 -7.58
N GLN A 53 -13.37 -11.24 -6.30
CA GLN A 53 -13.84 -10.44 -5.16
C GLN A 53 -12.70 -9.97 -4.23
N ASP A 54 -11.45 -10.33 -4.51
CA ASP A 54 -10.27 -9.96 -3.72
C ASP A 54 -9.01 -9.97 -4.59
N GLU A 55 -8.48 -8.77 -4.89
CA GLU A 55 -7.21 -8.59 -5.61
C GLU A 55 -5.98 -9.01 -4.76
N GLY A 56 -6.17 -9.12 -3.44
CA GLY A 56 -5.12 -9.40 -2.47
C GLY A 56 -4.46 -8.16 -1.87
N ASP A 57 -3.39 -8.45 -1.12
CA ASP A 57 -2.65 -7.59 -0.22
C ASP A 57 -1.39 -7.02 -0.88
N PHE A 58 -1.26 -5.69 -0.91
CA PHE A 58 -0.04 -4.99 -1.32
C PHE A 58 0.79 -4.65 -0.07
N ASP A 59 1.78 -5.47 0.24
CA ASP A 59 2.79 -5.14 1.25
C ASP A 59 3.65 -3.96 0.78
N TYR A 60 3.76 -2.90 1.57
CA TYR A 60 4.72 -1.80 1.39
C TYR A 60 5.71 -1.83 2.55
N LEU A 61 7.00 -1.99 2.24
CA LEU A 61 8.05 -1.76 3.23
C LEU A 61 8.46 -0.28 3.15
N ILE A 62 8.24 0.46 4.24
CA ILE A 62 8.66 1.84 4.44
C ILE A 62 9.94 1.81 5.25
N ILE A 63 11.05 2.28 4.65
CA ILE A 63 12.41 2.00 5.13
C ILE A 63 13.07 3.30 5.54
N SER A 64 13.55 3.35 6.79
CA SER A 64 14.24 4.51 7.36
C SER A 64 15.64 4.69 6.75
N ALA A 65 16.14 5.93 6.79
CA ALA A 65 17.55 6.23 6.53
C ALA A 65 18.48 5.75 7.67
N ILE A 66 17.95 5.51 8.86
CA ILE A 66 18.71 5.08 10.06
C ILE A 66 18.95 3.58 9.97
N SER A 67 20.23 3.18 9.90
CA SER A 67 20.63 1.79 9.78
C SER A 67 21.12 1.24 11.12
N ILE A 68 20.60 0.08 11.52
CA ILE A 68 20.86 -0.52 12.83
C ILE A 68 22.05 -1.49 12.71
N PRO A 69 23.17 -1.26 13.41
CA PRO A 69 24.30 -2.20 13.44
C PRO A 69 23.87 -3.56 13.97
N VAL A 70 24.29 -4.64 13.30
CA VAL A 70 23.96 -6.00 13.78
C VAL A 70 24.58 -6.33 15.15
N SER A 71 25.57 -5.54 15.60
CA SER A 71 26.19 -5.58 16.92
C SER A 71 25.29 -5.08 18.06
N VAL A 72 24.22 -4.32 17.80
CA VAL A 72 23.27 -3.85 18.82
C VAL A 72 22.00 -4.70 18.93
N LEU A 73 21.93 -5.81 18.19
CA LEU A 73 20.79 -6.72 18.18
C LEU A 73 20.94 -7.77 19.29
N GLU A 74 20.12 -7.65 20.32
CA GLU A 74 20.03 -8.61 21.43
C GLU A 74 18.99 -9.68 21.07
N TYR A 75 19.48 -10.82 20.60
CA TYR A 75 18.65 -11.94 20.11
C TYR A 75 17.94 -12.66 21.25
N ARG A 76 16.63 -12.88 21.11
CA ARG A 76 15.84 -13.63 22.11
C ARG A 76 16.14 -15.12 22.01
N GLU A 77 16.72 -15.70 23.06
CA GLU A 77 17.32 -17.06 23.08
C GLU A 77 16.42 -18.15 22.45
N ASN A 78 15.16 -18.21 22.85
CA ASN A 78 14.20 -19.24 22.41
C ASN A 78 13.39 -18.82 21.16
N LEU A 79 13.66 -17.65 20.59
CA LEU A 79 12.97 -17.13 19.40
C LEU A 79 13.85 -16.09 18.66
N PRO A 80 15.03 -16.46 18.12
CA PRO A 80 16.00 -15.50 17.61
C PRO A 80 15.58 -14.71 16.35
N CYS A 81 14.46 -15.02 15.71
CA CYS A 81 13.84 -14.14 14.72
C CYS A 81 13.26 -12.85 15.35
N PHE A 82 13.15 -12.77 16.68
CA PHE A 82 12.86 -11.54 17.41
C PHE A 82 14.09 -11.07 18.21
N VAL A 83 14.27 -9.76 18.23
CA VAL A 83 15.42 -9.06 18.80
C VAL A 83 14.94 -7.84 19.60
N HIS A 84 15.72 -7.44 20.60
CA HIS A 84 15.66 -6.10 21.18
C HIS A 84 16.85 -5.29 20.63
N ILE A 85 16.68 -3.99 20.41
CA ILE A 85 17.72 -3.12 19.86
C ILE A 85 18.31 -2.27 20.98
N ASN A 86 19.60 -2.42 21.24
CA ASN A 86 20.32 -1.61 22.22
C ASN A 86 20.55 -0.19 21.67
N GLY A 87 19.78 0.77 22.17
CA GLY A 87 19.76 2.15 21.70
C GLY A 87 20.92 3.01 22.17
N LEU A 88 21.77 2.52 23.09
CA LEU A 88 22.89 3.29 23.66
C LEU A 88 23.94 3.68 22.60
N GLN A 89 24.13 2.86 21.56
CA GLN A 89 25.02 3.17 20.42
C GLN A 89 24.30 3.92 19.28
N LEU A 90 23.04 4.31 19.48
CA LEU A 90 22.18 4.96 18.48
C LEU A 90 21.71 6.35 18.92
N VAL A 91 22.15 6.83 20.09
CA VAL A 91 21.76 8.14 20.64
C VAL A 91 22.09 9.28 19.66
N ASP A 92 23.24 9.24 18.98
CA ASP A 92 23.62 10.28 18.00
C ASP A 92 22.72 10.29 16.75
N GLN A 93 22.15 9.13 16.38
CA GLN A 93 21.20 9.01 15.26
C GLN A 93 19.74 9.29 15.69
N LEU A 94 19.42 9.15 16.98
CA LEU A 94 18.08 9.26 17.56
C LEU A 94 18.07 10.11 18.86
N PRO A 95 18.62 11.34 18.88
CA PRO A 95 18.94 12.06 20.12
C PRO A 95 17.71 12.52 20.92
N THR A 96 16.53 12.52 20.31
CA THR A 96 15.25 12.87 20.95
C THR A 96 14.48 11.64 21.46
N VAL A 97 14.96 10.42 21.21
CA VAL A 97 14.26 9.18 21.58
C VAL A 97 14.57 8.79 23.02
N LYS A 98 13.52 8.67 23.83
CA LYS A 98 13.63 8.08 25.18
C LYS A 98 13.74 6.56 25.07
N LEU A 99 14.84 6.01 25.57
CA LEU A 99 15.06 4.56 25.64
C LEU A 99 14.18 3.91 26.72
N ILE A 100 13.65 2.74 26.41
CA ILE A 100 12.96 1.85 27.35
C ILE A 100 14.01 1.22 28.27
N ASP A 101 13.71 1.15 29.56
CA ASP A 101 14.60 0.63 30.60
C ASP A 101 16.00 1.33 30.60
N GLY A 102 16.09 2.53 30.03
CA GLY A 102 17.35 3.27 29.80
C GLY A 102 18.27 2.66 28.72
N ARG A 103 17.87 1.59 28.04
CA ARG A 103 18.73 0.78 27.15
C ARG A 103 18.15 0.49 25.77
N TYR A 104 16.85 0.24 25.64
CA TYR A 104 16.27 -0.32 24.42
C TYR A 104 15.53 0.72 23.58
N LEU A 105 15.63 0.64 22.24
CA LEU A 105 14.79 1.45 21.36
C LEU A 105 13.31 1.07 21.50
N PRO A 106 12.38 2.04 21.50
CA PRO A 106 10.96 1.75 21.44
C PRO A 106 10.51 1.31 20.04
N SER A 107 9.79 0.19 19.98
CA SER A 107 9.20 -0.38 18.76
C SER A 107 8.24 0.58 18.06
N ASN A 108 7.63 1.50 18.80
CA ASN A 108 6.67 2.46 18.23
C ASN A 108 7.29 3.49 17.29
N LEU A 109 8.64 3.63 17.25
CA LEU A 109 9.34 4.33 16.17
C LEU A 109 8.91 3.84 14.79
N LEU A 110 8.74 2.51 14.67
CA LEU A 110 8.29 1.85 13.45
C LEU A 110 6.76 1.73 13.43
N SER A 111 6.10 1.20 14.46
CA SER A 111 4.65 0.93 14.37
C SER A 111 3.78 2.19 14.20
N GLU A 112 4.24 3.36 14.66
CA GLU A 112 3.56 4.66 14.45
C GLU A 112 4.17 5.49 13.29
N ILE A 113 5.27 5.03 12.67
CA ILE A 113 6.05 5.75 11.64
C ILE A 113 6.42 7.17 12.12
N ARG A 114 7.22 7.19 13.18
CA ARG A 114 7.53 8.40 13.95
C ARG A 114 8.51 9.35 13.26
N PRO A 115 8.42 10.68 13.49
CA PRO A 115 9.32 11.68 12.90
C PRO A 115 10.79 11.50 13.25
N GLU A 116 11.09 10.90 14.40
CA GLU A 116 12.47 10.59 14.81
C GLU A 116 13.11 9.53 13.90
N ALA A 117 12.32 8.62 13.32
CA ALA A 117 12.80 7.55 12.42
C ALA A 117 12.50 7.82 10.93
N PHE A 118 11.52 8.65 10.61
CA PHE A 118 11.04 8.93 9.26
C PHE A 118 10.75 10.42 9.08
N LYS A 119 11.77 11.23 8.74
CA LYS A 119 11.62 12.69 8.56
C LYS A 119 10.68 13.02 7.40
N HIS A 120 10.69 12.25 6.32
CA HIS A 120 9.93 12.52 5.09
C HIS A 120 8.85 11.47 4.81
N MET A 121 9.19 10.18 4.88
CA MET A 121 8.28 9.08 4.53
C MET A 121 7.03 9.02 5.41
N ARG A 122 7.05 9.56 6.63
CA ARG A 122 5.85 9.65 7.48
C ARG A 122 4.74 10.49 6.86
N ASP A 123 5.09 11.55 6.15
CA ASP A 123 4.11 12.49 5.61
C ASP A 123 3.54 11.95 4.28
N PHE A 124 4.37 11.25 3.48
CA PHE A 124 3.90 10.39 2.38
C PHE A 124 3.04 9.20 2.85
N HIS A 125 3.41 8.55 3.95
CA HIS A 125 2.61 7.45 4.53
C HIS A 125 1.23 7.93 4.99
N LYS A 126 1.11 9.11 5.61
CA LYS A 126 -0.20 9.70 5.91
C LYS A 126 -0.99 9.92 4.61
N LEU A 127 -0.38 10.49 3.58
CA LEU A 127 -1.03 10.75 2.29
C LEU A 127 -1.51 9.46 1.57
N LEU A 128 -0.77 8.36 1.73
CA LEU A 128 -1.10 7.05 1.16
C LEU A 128 -2.10 6.25 2.01
N SER A 129 -2.12 6.44 3.34
CA SER A 129 -2.93 5.67 4.30
C SER A 129 -4.10 6.45 4.91
N ASN A 130 -4.30 7.71 4.53
CA ASN A 130 -5.45 8.53 4.94
C ASN A 130 -6.76 8.04 4.32
N PHE A 131 -7.86 8.32 5.01
CA PHE A 131 -9.21 8.09 4.53
C PHE A 131 -9.53 8.91 3.27
N ARG A 132 -10.35 8.34 2.38
CA ARG A 132 -10.66 8.88 1.04
C ARG A 132 -12.16 8.87 0.80
N ARG A 133 -12.77 10.06 0.68
CA ARG A 133 -14.21 10.25 0.34
C ARG A 133 -14.48 10.29 -1.17
N THR A 134 -13.60 9.70 -1.97
CA THR A 134 -13.37 10.14 -3.36
C THR A 134 -14.05 9.22 -4.36
N ARG A 135 -14.89 9.79 -5.25
CA ARG A 135 -15.61 9.11 -6.35
C ARG A 135 -14.76 8.02 -7.00
N GLY A 136 -15.22 6.77 -7.12
CA GLY A 136 -16.49 6.44 -7.78
C GLY A 136 -17.76 6.35 -6.93
N PRO A 137 -18.94 6.08 -7.56
CA PRO A 137 -20.23 5.99 -6.90
C PRO A 137 -20.33 4.94 -5.79
N ASN A 138 -19.41 3.97 -5.80
CA ASN A 138 -19.59 2.64 -5.25
C ASN A 138 -18.41 2.15 -4.37
N SER A 139 -17.38 2.95 -4.10
CA SER A 139 -16.16 2.50 -3.40
C SER A 139 -15.93 3.16 -2.05
N LEU A 140 -15.66 2.35 -1.01
CA LEU A 140 -15.33 2.80 0.35
C LEU A 140 -13.93 2.34 0.75
N HIS A 141 -13.08 3.25 1.17
CA HIS A 141 -11.76 2.95 1.74
C HIS A 141 -11.84 2.91 3.26
N VAL A 142 -11.49 1.79 3.87
CA VAL A 142 -11.64 1.49 5.30
C VAL A 142 -10.26 1.16 5.86
N ALA A 143 -9.71 2.02 6.72
CA ALA A 143 -8.48 1.71 7.45
C ALA A 143 -8.81 0.77 8.60
N ILE A 144 -8.37 -0.49 8.52
CA ILE A 144 -8.58 -1.50 9.57
C ILE A 144 -7.20 -1.90 10.08
N ASP A 145 -6.73 -1.21 11.11
CA ASP A 145 -5.50 -1.62 11.79
C ASP A 145 -5.72 -2.94 12.54
N HIS A 146 -4.78 -3.87 12.42
CA HIS A 146 -4.85 -5.21 13.02
C HIS A 146 -3.66 -5.37 13.96
N TYR A 147 -3.89 -5.29 15.27
CA TYR A 147 -2.86 -5.33 16.33
C TYR A 147 -1.91 -6.57 16.34
N ILE A 148 -2.13 -7.54 15.45
CA ILE A 148 -1.33 -8.76 15.24
C ILE A 148 -0.31 -8.59 14.09
N LYS A 149 -0.61 -7.71 13.12
CA LYS A 149 0.27 -7.37 11.99
C LYS A 149 1.31 -6.31 12.37
N PRO A 150 2.47 -6.26 11.69
CA PRO A 150 3.42 -5.16 11.84
C PRO A 150 2.98 -3.96 10.99
N GLY A 151 2.57 -2.87 11.62
CA GLY A 151 2.13 -1.65 10.92
C GLY A 151 0.67 -1.73 10.41
N LYS A 152 0.30 -0.77 9.57
CA LYS A 152 -1.10 -0.37 9.34
C LYS A 152 -1.68 -0.97 8.05
N THR A 153 -2.79 -1.71 8.16
CA THR A 153 -3.59 -2.18 7.01
C THR A 153 -4.65 -1.15 6.58
N LEU A 154 -4.74 -0.90 5.28
CA LEU A 154 -5.81 -0.15 4.61
C LEU A 154 -6.53 -1.08 3.62
N VAL A 155 -7.84 -1.25 3.78
CA VAL A 155 -8.68 -2.03 2.85
C VAL A 155 -9.51 -1.09 1.98
N SER A 156 -9.69 -1.44 0.72
CA SER A 156 -10.54 -0.72 -0.24
C SER A 156 -11.63 -1.68 -0.71
N TYR A 157 -12.88 -1.32 -0.48
CA TYR A 157 -14.06 -2.08 -0.85
C TYR A 157 -14.78 -1.42 -2.03
N HIS A 158 -15.33 -2.22 -2.93
CA HIS A 158 -15.94 -1.78 -4.18
C HIS A 158 -17.33 -2.43 -4.37
N ASP A 159 -18.22 -1.68 -5.02
CA ASP A 159 -19.67 -1.93 -5.06
C ASP A 159 -20.26 -2.12 -3.66
N VAL A 160 -20.05 -1.08 -2.85
CA VAL A 160 -20.38 -1.01 -1.42
C VAL A 160 -21.81 -0.54 -1.18
N ASP A 161 -22.50 -1.26 -0.30
CA ASP A 161 -23.80 -0.94 0.28
C ASP A 161 -23.66 -0.91 1.80
N CYS A 162 -23.94 0.24 2.43
CA CYS A 162 -23.69 0.44 3.87
C CYS A 162 -24.60 1.55 4.46
N PRO A 163 -25.87 1.25 4.76
CA PRO A 163 -26.85 2.25 5.22
C PRO A 163 -26.39 3.04 6.46
N ALA A 164 -25.68 2.40 7.39
CA ALA A 164 -25.24 3.00 8.65
C ALA A 164 -24.08 4.03 8.54
N LEU A 165 -23.47 4.18 7.35
CA LEU A 165 -22.44 5.19 7.06
C LEU A 165 -22.96 6.35 6.18
N ASP A 166 -24.23 6.30 5.75
CA ASP A 166 -24.92 7.23 4.85
C ASP A 166 -24.02 7.91 3.79
N LEU A 167 -23.43 7.09 2.90
CA LEU A 167 -22.45 7.48 1.87
C LEU A 167 -23.01 8.35 0.72
N LYS A 168 -24.11 9.07 0.94
CA LYS A 168 -24.63 10.09 0.02
C LYS A 168 -23.53 11.08 -0.35
N HIS A 169 -23.52 11.54 -1.60
CA HIS A 169 -22.45 12.38 -2.14
C HIS A 169 -22.16 13.64 -1.30
N VAL A 170 -21.11 13.58 -0.48
CA VAL A 170 -20.38 14.78 -0.05
C VAL A 170 -19.75 15.38 -1.30
N LYS A 171 -20.39 16.42 -1.85
CA LYS A 171 -19.69 17.33 -2.76
C LYS A 171 -18.54 17.94 -1.96
N SER A 172 -17.33 17.88 -2.51
CA SER A 172 -16.18 18.59 -1.94
C SER A 172 -16.54 20.05 -1.71
N ASN A 173 -16.12 20.63 -0.58
CA ASN A 173 -16.19 22.09 -0.42
C ASN A 173 -15.01 22.74 -1.14
N THR A 174 -15.09 22.59 -2.46
CA THR A 174 -14.29 23.14 -3.55
C THR A 174 -13.81 24.58 -3.29
N LYS A 175 -14.65 25.44 -2.69
CA LYS A 175 -14.30 26.81 -2.33
C LYS A 175 -13.42 26.86 -1.07
N LEU A 176 -13.87 26.26 0.03
CA LEU A 176 -13.11 26.13 1.29
C LEU A 176 -11.73 25.47 1.11
N ILE A 177 -11.60 24.49 0.21
CA ILE A 177 -10.31 23.89 -0.17
C ILE A 177 -9.38 24.96 -0.74
N SER A 178 -9.86 25.71 -1.74
CA SER A 178 -9.04 26.70 -2.45
C SER A 178 -8.68 27.88 -1.53
N ASP A 179 -9.63 28.35 -0.73
CA ASP A 179 -9.42 29.37 0.31
C ASP A 179 -8.35 28.94 1.32
N LYS A 180 -8.40 27.70 1.83
CA LYS A 180 -7.40 27.17 2.77
C LYS A 180 -6.02 26.96 2.15
N LEU A 181 -5.98 26.47 0.91
CA LEU A 181 -4.75 26.29 0.16
C LEU A 181 -4.08 27.66 -0.01
N LYS A 182 -4.82 28.64 -0.53
CA LYS A 182 -4.42 30.03 -0.71
C LYS A 182 -3.96 30.68 0.60
N GLN A 183 -4.75 30.60 1.67
CA GLN A 183 -4.37 31.16 2.97
C GLN A 183 -3.06 30.57 3.49
N SER A 184 -2.88 29.25 3.40
CA SER A 184 -1.68 28.57 3.90
C SER A 184 -0.43 28.84 3.06
N ILE A 185 -0.62 29.17 1.79
CA ILE A 185 0.38 29.63 0.84
C ILE A 185 0.79 31.08 1.16
N ASP A 186 -0.20 31.98 1.19
CA ASP A 186 -0.03 33.43 1.38
C ASP A 186 0.56 33.75 2.76
N GLN A 187 0.27 32.95 3.78
CA GLN A 187 0.76 33.13 5.16
C GLN A 187 2.19 32.60 5.41
N GLN A 188 2.72 31.66 4.63
CA GLN A 188 3.94 30.92 5.02
C GLN A 188 5.02 30.79 3.94
N ILE A 189 4.78 31.24 2.71
CA ILE A 189 5.82 31.29 1.67
C ILE A 189 6.28 32.75 1.57
N PHE A 190 7.25 33.17 2.41
CA PHE A 190 8.04 34.42 2.33
C PHE A 190 7.30 35.79 2.35
N ASP A 191 8.08 36.88 2.44
CA ASP A 191 7.61 38.26 2.36
C ASP A 191 7.05 38.67 0.97
N ARG A 192 5.91 39.37 0.98
CA ARG A 192 5.00 39.78 -0.11
C ARG A 192 5.63 40.12 -1.50
N LYS A 193 5.84 39.13 -2.39
CA LYS A 193 6.43 39.34 -3.74
C LYS A 193 6.03 38.33 -4.86
N TYR A 194 5.15 37.34 -4.63
CA TYR A 194 4.70 36.35 -5.66
C TYR A 194 3.22 35.91 -5.51
N ASP A 195 2.72 35.11 -6.47
CA ASP A 195 1.40 34.42 -6.49
C ASP A 195 1.55 32.91 -6.79
N LEU A 196 1.17 32.03 -5.86
CA LEU A 196 1.18 30.56 -6.09
C LEU A 196 -0.04 30.03 -6.86
N MET A 197 -1.15 30.75 -6.80
CA MET A 197 -2.47 30.24 -7.17
C MET A 197 -2.68 30.21 -8.68
N SER A 198 -2.10 31.15 -9.45
CA SER A 198 -2.28 31.20 -10.91
C SER A 198 -1.80 29.92 -11.64
N PRO A 199 -0.61 29.35 -11.38
CA PRO A 199 -0.20 28.08 -12.01
C PRO A 199 -1.01 26.87 -11.53
N LEU A 200 -1.33 26.80 -10.24
CA LEU A 200 -2.13 25.71 -9.66
C LEU A 200 -3.53 25.62 -10.31
N LYS A 201 -4.18 26.77 -10.50
CA LYS A 201 -5.46 26.89 -11.23
C LYS A 201 -5.33 26.43 -12.68
N LYS A 202 -4.28 26.85 -13.40
CA LYS A 202 -4.02 26.43 -14.78
C LYS A 202 -3.78 24.93 -14.91
N GLY A 203 -3.17 24.29 -13.90
CA GLY A 203 -3.02 22.85 -13.87
C GLY A 203 -4.33 22.11 -13.65
N ALA A 204 -5.09 22.55 -12.66
CA ALA A 204 -6.36 21.94 -12.29
C ALA A 204 -7.43 21.99 -13.41
N ASN A 205 -7.61 23.14 -14.06
CA ASN A 205 -8.57 23.29 -15.16
C ASN A 205 -8.36 22.27 -16.28
N LEU A 206 -7.08 22.02 -16.61
CA LEU A 206 -6.69 21.05 -17.63
C LEU A 206 -7.14 19.63 -17.25
N VAL A 207 -6.89 19.21 -16.01
CA VAL A 207 -7.39 17.93 -15.47
C VAL A 207 -8.92 17.86 -15.54
N ASN A 208 -9.62 18.96 -15.22
CA ASN A 208 -11.07 19.01 -15.21
C ASN A 208 -11.66 18.99 -16.63
N ALA A 209 -10.97 19.54 -17.63
CA ALA A 209 -11.30 19.34 -19.04
C ALA A 209 -11.21 17.85 -19.43
N PHE A 210 -10.15 17.15 -19.03
CA PHE A 210 -10.03 15.70 -19.25
C PHE A 210 -11.08 14.87 -18.49
N LYS A 211 -11.47 15.25 -17.26
CA LYS A 211 -12.61 14.65 -16.54
C LYS A 211 -13.93 14.79 -17.33
N LYS A 212 -14.13 15.91 -18.03
CA LYS A 212 -15.37 16.23 -18.78
C LYS A 212 -15.44 15.56 -20.16
N ALA A 213 -14.32 15.06 -20.70
CA ALA A 213 -14.25 14.33 -21.98
C ALA A 213 -14.76 12.87 -21.87
N ASP A 214 -15.90 12.71 -21.20
CA ASP A 214 -16.70 11.49 -21.01
C ASP A 214 -16.02 10.23 -20.42
N ILE A 215 -15.00 10.40 -19.58
CA ILE A 215 -14.34 9.29 -18.85
C ILE A 215 -15.17 8.85 -17.62
N LYS A 216 -16.43 8.44 -17.85
CA LYS A 216 -17.41 8.10 -16.79
C LYS A 216 -17.29 6.72 -16.15
N SER A 217 -16.49 5.80 -16.70
CA SER A 217 -16.43 4.40 -16.24
C SER A 217 -15.12 3.98 -15.58
N ASP A 218 -13.99 4.65 -15.86
CA ASP A 218 -12.65 4.14 -15.51
C ASP A 218 -11.65 5.21 -15.03
N SER A 219 -12.10 6.47 -14.92
CA SER A 219 -11.32 7.53 -14.23
C SER A 219 -11.19 7.24 -12.72
N GLU A 220 -12.17 6.50 -12.19
CA GLU A 220 -12.38 6.18 -10.78
C GLU A 220 -11.42 5.10 -10.27
N GLY A 221 -10.88 4.26 -11.16
CA GLY A 221 -9.81 3.29 -10.86
C GLY A 221 -8.42 3.91 -10.73
N SER A 222 -8.27 5.23 -10.94
CA SER A 222 -7.00 5.94 -10.75
C SER A 222 -6.85 6.39 -9.30
N ILE A 223 -6.00 5.69 -8.54
CA ILE A 223 -5.60 6.05 -7.16
C ILE A 223 -5.17 7.52 -7.06
N PHE A 224 -4.57 8.08 -8.11
CA PHE A 224 -4.18 9.49 -8.20
C PHE A 224 -5.39 10.43 -8.28
N LEU A 225 -6.29 10.21 -9.26
CA LEU A 225 -7.51 11.02 -9.43
C LEU A 225 -8.50 10.86 -8.28
N GLN A 226 -8.51 9.71 -7.61
CA GLN A 226 -9.12 9.55 -6.28
C GLN A 226 -8.49 10.53 -5.29
N THR A 227 -7.21 10.33 -4.90
CA THR A 227 -6.55 11.08 -3.80
C THR A 227 -6.76 12.59 -3.88
N TYR A 228 -6.69 13.13 -5.10
CA TYR A 228 -6.56 14.56 -5.35
C TYR A 228 -7.76 15.16 -6.10
N GLY A 229 -8.81 14.36 -6.35
CA GLY A 229 -9.96 14.75 -7.16
C GLY A 229 -10.62 16.06 -6.70
N SER A 230 -10.82 16.23 -5.39
CA SER A 230 -11.35 17.46 -4.78
C SER A 230 -10.43 18.67 -4.93
N ILE A 231 -9.10 18.47 -4.88
CA ILE A 231 -8.10 19.55 -4.95
C ILE A 231 -8.00 20.08 -6.39
N ILE A 232 -8.03 19.16 -7.36
CA ILE A 232 -8.23 19.48 -8.77
C ILE A 232 -9.53 20.27 -8.97
N ASP A 233 -10.65 19.81 -8.44
CA ASP A 233 -11.93 20.47 -8.70
C ASP A 233 -12.00 21.85 -8.04
N ALA A 234 -11.42 22.01 -6.84
CA ALA A 234 -11.23 23.29 -6.14
C ALA A 234 -10.44 24.31 -6.96
N LEU A 235 -9.22 23.96 -7.38
CA LEU A 235 -8.35 24.83 -8.16
C LEU A 235 -8.92 25.15 -9.55
N SER A 236 -9.83 24.33 -10.08
CA SER A 236 -10.56 24.63 -11.33
C SER A 236 -11.73 25.60 -11.14
N PHE A 237 -12.31 25.68 -9.94
CA PHE A 237 -13.61 26.31 -9.72
C PHE A 237 -13.52 27.85 -9.71
N GLU A 238 -12.52 28.43 -9.06
CA GLU A 238 -12.32 29.89 -9.03
C GLU A 238 -12.14 30.49 -10.44
N THR A 239 -11.72 29.69 -11.42
CA THR A 239 -11.54 30.15 -12.81
C THR A 239 -12.84 30.14 -13.61
N ALA A 240 -13.88 29.47 -13.11
CA ALA A 240 -15.25 29.58 -13.61
C ALA A 240 -16.01 30.75 -12.95
N GLU A 241 -15.66 31.13 -11.71
CA GLU A 241 -16.16 32.38 -11.10
C GLU A 241 -15.50 33.61 -11.76
N ASN A 242 -14.17 33.63 -11.91
CA ASN A 242 -13.44 34.78 -12.48
C ASN A 242 -13.71 35.04 -13.98
N ASN A 243 -14.24 34.08 -14.73
CA ASN A 243 -14.58 34.24 -16.15
C ASN A 243 -16.05 34.63 -16.38
N LYS A 244 -16.85 34.84 -15.32
CA LYS A 244 -18.20 35.40 -15.44
C LYS A 244 -18.15 36.92 -15.42
N SER A 245 -17.98 37.52 -16.60
CA SER A 245 -18.40 38.91 -16.84
C SER A 245 -19.91 39.07 -16.63
N GLU A 246 -20.35 40.31 -16.41
CA GLU A 246 -21.72 40.67 -16.05
C GLU A 246 -22.75 40.35 -17.14
N THR A 247 -23.45 39.21 -17.01
CA THR A 247 -24.90 39.06 -17.25
C THR A 247 -25.35 37.65 -16.85
N ASP A 248 -25.92 37.51 -15.65
CA ASP A 248 -27.13 36.72 -15.39
C ASP A 248 -27.50 36.80 -13.90
N THR A 249 -28.79 36.89 -13.59
CA THR A 249 -29.29 37.11 -12.23
C THR A 249 -29.26 35.85 -11.36
N CYS A 250 -29.12 36.04 -10.04
CA CYS A 250 -29.04 34.94 -9.07
C CYS A 250 -30.39 34.21 -8.91
N PRO A 251 -30.44 32.87 -8.94
CA PRO A 251 -31.58 32.11 -8.46
C PRO A 251 -31.72 32.19 -6.93
N ASN A 252 -32.88 32.68 -6.46
CA ASN A 252 -33.25 33.04 -5.08
C ASN A 252 -32.69 32.17 -3.92
N GLU A 253 -32.40 32.84 -2.78
CA GLU A 253 -32.07 32.20 -1.49
C GLU A 253 -33.22 31.37 -0.87
N GLU A 254 -34.45 31.45 -1.38
CA GLU A 254 -35.64 30.86 -0.78
C GLU A 254 -35.56 29.34 -0.55
N PHE A 255 -34.75 28.63 -1.35
CA PHE A 255 -34.57 27.18 -1.23
C PHE A 255 -33.98 26.74 0.13
N TYR A 256 -33.35 27.65 0.89
CA TYR A 256 -32.72 27.34 2.18
C TYR A 256 -33.62 27.50 3.42
N ARG A 257 -34.83 28.09 3.31
CA ARG A 257 -35.73 28.22 4.49
C ARG A 257 -36.58 26.97 4.75
N ASN A 258 -37.02 26.26 3.72
CA ASN A 258 -38.03 25.20 3.86
C ASN A 258 -37.53 23.83 4.35
N LYS A 259 -36.29 23.71 4.85
CA LYS A 259 -35.75 22.45 5.41
C LYS A 259 -35.66 22.40 6.95
N LYS A 260 -36.23 23.39 7.66
CA LYS A 260 -36.31 23.39 9.14
C LYS A 260 -37.56 22.73 9.74
N GLN A 261 -38.49 22.21 8.93
CA GLN A 261 -39.78 21.64 9.38
C GLN A 261 -39.94 20.10 9.20
N SER A 262 -38.86 19.34 9.03
CA SER A 262 -38.93 17.86 8.95
C SER A 262 -38.03 17.09 9.93
N MET A 263 -37.47 17.75 10.97
CA MET A 263 -36.82 17.06 12.09
C MET A 263 -37.83 16.56 13.14
N SER A 264 -38.64 15.56 12.78
CA SER A 264 -39.54 14.88 13.74
C SER A 264 -39.81 13.41 13.39
N ARG A 265 -38.75 12.61 13.26
CA ARG A 265 -38.83 11.13 13.38
C ARG A 265 -37.66 10.60 14.20
N LYS A 266 -37.88 10.46 15.51
CA LYS A 266 -37.05 9.64 16.40
C LYS A 266 -37.39 8.16 16.13
N THR A 267 -36.77 7.55 15.12
CA THR A 267 -36.87 6.10 14.91
C THR A 267 -36.04 5.39 15.98
N LYS A 268 -36.68 5.02 17.09
CA LYS A 268 -36.13 4.00 18.00
C LYS A 268 -36.10 2.68 17.24
N PHE A 269 -34.92 2.14 16.97
CA PHE A 269 -34.77 0.74 16.61
C PHE A 269 -34.26 -0.02 17.82
N ASN A 270 -35.21 -0.54 18.60
CA ASN A 270 -34.97 -1.78 19.32
C ASN A 270 -35.22 -2.91 18.32
N ASN A 271 -34.20 -3.69 18.00
CA ASN A 271 -34.30 -5.09 17.60
C ASN A 271 -32.98 -5.76 17.99
N ILE A 272 -33.04 -7.03 18.38
CA ILE A 272 -31.87 -7.87 18.66
C ILE A 272 -31.90 -8.94 17.57
N ASP A 273 -31.07 -8.76 16.55
CA ASP A 273 -30.83 -9.79 15.55
C ASP A 273 -29.63 -10.63 16.01
N TYR A 274 -29.74 -11.96 15.86
CA TYR A 274 -28.68 -12.93 16.18
C TYR A 274 -28.03 -13.41 14.89
N ASP A 275 -26.77 -13.84 14.95
CA ASP A 275 -26.09 -14.47 13.81
C ASP A 275 -26.47 -15.96 13.68
N ALA A 276 -25.89 -16.65 12.71
CA ALA A 276 -26.14 -18.08 12.48
C ALA A 276 -25.59 -19.01 13.58
N ASN A 277 -24.80 -18.50 14.53
CA ASN A 277 -24.16 -19.25 15.61
C ASN A 277 -24.72 -18.90 17.00
N GLY A 278 -25.40 -17.74 17.14
CA GLY A 278 -26.10 -17.31 18.35
C GLY A 278 -25.26 -16.47 19.32
N GLU A 279 -24.15 -15.86 18.89
CA GLU A 279 -23.36 -14.98 19.77
C GLU A 279 -24.00 -13.59 19.95
N GLU A 280 -23.76 -12.96 21.11
CA GLU A 280 -24.41 -11.71 21.52
C GLU A 280 -23.64 -10.48 20.99
N PHE A 281 -24.30 -9.65 20.17
CA PHE A 281 -23.68 -8.48 19.52
C PHE A 281 -23.49 -7.28 20.46
N ASP A 282 -22.36 -6.59 20.31
CA ASP A 282 -22.25 -5.18 20.70
C ASP A 282 -23.01 -4.30 19.69
N LYS A 283 -23.71 -3.28 20.19
CA LYS A 283 -24.90 -2.70 19.52
C LYS A 283 -24.62 -1.67 18.42
N ASP A 284 -23.37 -1.31 18.20
CA ASP A 284 -22.94 -0.28 17.25
C ASP A 284 -22.05 -0.82 16.10
N ASP A 285 -21.77 -2.13 16.05
CA ASP A 285 -21.01 -2.74 14.96
C ASP A 285 -21.80 -2.72 13.64
N VAL A 286 -21.12 -2.42 12.52
CA VAL A 286 -21.77 -2.24 11.21
C VAL A 286 -21.36 -3.32 10.22
N ILE A 287 -22.36 -3.97 9.61
CA ILE A 287 -22.16 -4.88 8.48
C ILE A 287 -22.00 -4.07 7.19
N LEU A 288 -20.82 -4.16 6.59
CA LEU A 288 -20.47 -3.63 5.28
C LEU A 288 -20.75 -4.68 4.21
N LYS A 289 -21.58 -4.36 3.21
CA LYS A 289 -21.86 -5.24 2.06
C LYS A 289 -21.06 -4.76 0.84
N TYR A 290 -20.37 -5.65 0.13
CA TYR A 290 -19.46 -5.32 -0.98
C TYR A 290 -19.35 -6.44 -2.03
N LYS A 291 -18.94 -6.13 -3.27
CA LYS A 291 -18.65 -7.16 -4.30
C LYS A 291 -17.17 -7.50 -4.44
N SER A 292 -16.26 -6.56 -4.24
CA SER A 292 -14.82 -6.85 -4.26
C SER A 292 -14.01 -5.98 -3.29
N LYS A 293 -12.83 -6.47 -2.89
CA LYS A 293 -11.87 -5.71 -2.09
C LYS A 293 -10.42 -5.82 -2.59
N SER A 294 -9.58 -4.90 -2.13
CA SER A 294 -8.12 -4.94 -2.24
C SER A 294 -7.52 -4.33 -0.96
N SER A 295 -6.30 -4.68 -0.57
CA SER A 295 -5.69 -4.12 0.64
C SER A 295 -4.23 -3.68 0.46
N LYS A 296 -3.76 -2.84 1.38
CA LYS A 296 -2.40 -2.31 1.46
C LYS A 296 -1.91 -2.41 2.90
N ASP A 297 -0.79 -3.08 3.12
CA ASP A 297 -0.17 -3.23 4.44
C ASP A 297 1.10 -2.37 4.49
N PHE A 298 1.08 -1.29 5.28
CA PHE A 298 2.20 -0.37 5.42
C PHE A 298 3.08 -0.77 6.60
N ILE A 299 4.17 -1.47 6.29
CA ILE A 299 5.11 -2.06 7.25
C ILE A 299 6.35 -1.16 7.35
N ALA A 300 6.63 -0.66 8.55
CA ALA A 300 7.79 0.19 8.80
C ALA A 300 9.02 -0.63 9.22
N ALA A 301 10.19 -0.24 8.71
CA ALA A 301 11.45 -0.96 8.88
C ALA A 301 12.65 -0.02 9.13
N PHE A 302 13.59 -0.48 9.95
CA PHE A 302 14.99 -0.05 9.83
C PHE A 302 15.77 -1.07 9.00
N PRO A 303 16.65 -0.65 8.08
CA PRO A 303 17.67 -1.52 7.48
C PRO A 303 18.74 -1.92 8.50
N LEU A 304 19.44 -3.01 8.22
CA LEU A 304 20.55 -3.51 9.04
C LEU A 304 21.91 -3.20 8.44
N ALA A 305 22.78 -2.58 9.24
CA ALA A 305 24.20 -2.44 8.95
C ALA A 305 24.94 -3.73 9.37
N GLY A 306 24.96 -4.70 8.46
CA GLY A 306 25.64 -5.98 8.61
C GLY A 306 24.80 -7.17 8.15
N LYS A 307 25.18 -8.38 8.57
CA LYS A 307 24.45 -9.63 8.29
C LYS A 307 23.84 -10.19 9.59
N PRO A 308 22.57 -10.62 9.61
CA PRO A 308 21.97 -11.28 10.77
C PRO A 308 22.78 -12.50 11.20
N ARG A 309 22.87 -12.74 12.52
CA ARG A 309 23.79 -13.68 13.18
C ARG A 309 23.86 -15.07 12.54
N PHE A 310 22.72 -15.60 12.11
CA PHE A 310 22.56 -16.99 11.65
C PHE A 310 22.61 -17.17 10.13
N LEU A 311 22.97 -16.11 9.38
CA LEU A 311 22.94 -16.10 7.93
C LEU A 311 24.13 -16.88 7.31
N ASP A 312 25.24 -17.01 8.04
CA ASP A 312 26.40 -17.78 7.61
C ASP A 312 26.12 -19.29 7.64
N GLU A 313 25.48 -19.79 8.70
CA GLU A 313 25.02 -21.17 8.80
C GLU A 313 23.91 -21.45 7.77
N TRP A 314 23.03 -20.48 7.50
CA TRP A 314 22.08 -20.57 6.38
C TRP A 314 22.78 -20.58 5.01
N LYS A 315 23.89 -19.86 4.82
CA LYS A 315 24.67 -19.92 3.59
C LYS A 315 25.33 -21.30 3.40
N GLN A 316 25.84 -21.90 4.47
CA GLN A 316 26.68 -23.11 4.42
C GLN A 316 25.92 -24.44 4.27
N ARG A 317 24.58 -24.51 4.44
CA ARG A 317 23.84 -25.79 4.28
C ARG A 317 24.02 -26.38 2.87
N LYS A 318 24.22 -27.70 2.77
CA LYS A 318 24.25 -28.42 1.49
C LYS A 318 22.83 -28.53 0.92
N ARG A 319 22.61 -28.05 -0.31
CA ARG A 319 21.29 -28.04 -0.98
C ARG A 319 21.37 -28.24 -2.49
N VAL A 320 20.28 -28.73 -3.07
CA VAL A 320 20.07 -28.78 -4.53
C VAL A 320 19.30 -27.54 -5.02
N TRP A 321 18.49 -26.93 -4.16
CA TRP A 321 17.73 -25.71 -4.43
C TRP A 321 17.70 -24.79 -3.19
N PRO A 322 17.75 -23.45 -3.34
CA PRO A 322 18.03 -22.72 -4.58
C PRO A 322 19.50 -22.88 -5.01
N SER A 323 19.85 -22.40 -6.21
CA SER A 323 21.23 -22.44 -6.71
C SER A 323 22.17 -21.55 -5.89
N GLU A 324 23.47 -21.86 -5.91
CA GLU A 324 24.48 -21.12 -5.14
C GLU A 324 24.54 -19.62 -5.48
N HIS A 325 24.30 -19.24 -6.74
CA HIS A 325 24.14 -17.83 -7.14
C HIS A 325 22.99 -17.16 -6.38
N VAL A 326 21.82 -17.79 -6.30
CA VAL A 326 20.67 -17.25 -5.53
C VAL A 326 20.96 -17.25 -4.03
N VAL A 327 21.71 -18.24 -3.50
CA VAL A 327 22.16 -18.22 -2.10
C VAL A 327 23.08 -17.02 -1.83
N ASN A 328 24.03 -16.75 -2.72
CA ASN A 328 24.92 -15.59 -2.61
C ASN A 328 24.17 -14.25 -2.79
N ASP A 329 23.21 -14.16 -3.71
CA ASP A 329 22.38 -12.95 -3.91
C ASP A 329 21.47 -12.66 -2.71
N ILE A 330 20.93 -13.70 -2.08
CA ILE A 330 20.19 -13.58 -0.82
C ILE A 330 21.15 -13.17 0.29
N TYR A 331 22.29 -13.84 0.44
CA TYR A 331 23.29 -13.51 1.46
C TYR A 331 23.79 -12.06 1.34
N ASN A 332 24.07 -11.60 0.12
CA ASN A 332 24.51 -10.24 -0.18
C ASN A 332 23.39 -9.19 -0.06
N SER A 333 22.13 -9.61 0.03
CA SER A 333 21.01 -8.68 0.22
C SER A 333 21.11 -7.88 1.53
N GLU A 334 20.37 -6.80 1.55
CA GLU A 334 20.03 -6.03 2.73
C GLU A 334 18.85 -6.69 3.48
N PHE A 335 18.91 -6.63 4.81
CA PHE A 335 17.92 -7.18 5.73
C PHE A 335 17.37 -6.08 6.64
N PHE A 336 16.25 -6.35 7.31
CA PHE A 336 15.50 -5.35 8.04
C PHE A 336 15.13 -5.82 9.45
N VAL A 337 14.77 -4.87 10.31
CA VAL A 337 13.98 -5.10 11.53
C VAL A 337 12.68 -4.30 11.45
N VAL A 338 11.57 -4.95 11.80
CA VAL A 338 10.21 -4.38 11.82
C VAL A 338 9.63 -4.46 13.23
N ALA A 339 8.81 -3.50 13.65
CA ALA A 339 8.10 -3.61 14.92
C ALA A 339 6.99 -4.67 14.84
N LYS A 340 7.11 -5.71 15.66
CA LYS A 340 6.16 -6.81 15.75
C LYS A 340 6.25 -7.43 17.14
N PRO A 341 5.14 -7.64 17.87
CA PRO A 341 5.19 -8.31 19.17
C PRO A 341 5.63 -9.78 19.02
N ALA A 342 6.42 -10.29 19.96
CA ALA A 342 6.88 -11.68 19.94
C ALA A 342 5.71 -12.70 19.98
N LEU A 343 5.94 -13.91 19.48
CA LEU A 343 4.90 -14.95 19.53
C LEU A 343 4.57 -15.33 20.99
N THR A 344 5.60 -15.50 21.82
CA THR A 344 5.54 -15.76 23.28
C THR A 344 6.31 -14.71 24.08
N LYS A 345 5.96 -14.54 25.38
CA LYS A 345 6.57 -13.55 26.31
C LYS A 345 6.70 -12.16 25.65
N ARG A 346 5.55 -11.53 25.36
CA ARG A 346 5.45 -10.28 24.57
C ARG A 346 5.91 -9.06 25.36
N GLU A 347 6.88 -8.34 24.82
CA GLU A 347 7.34 -7.04 25.31
C GLU A 347 7.08 -6.01 24.20
N ARG A 348 5.78 -5.74 23.96
CA ARG A 348 5.26 -5.05 22.76
C ARG A 348 5.96 -3.71 22.45
N ASN A 349 6.47 -3.04 23.49
CA ASN A 349 7.14 -1.75 23.43
C ASN A 349 8.61 -1.83 22.95
N LYS A 350 9.28 -2.99 22.99
CA LYS A 350 10.68 -3.18 22.53
C LYS A 350 10.92 -4.39 21.63
N ASP A 351 9.92 -5.25 21.42
CA ASP A 351 10.00 -6.37 20.48
C ASP A 351 10.10 -5.88 19.01
N PHE A 352 11.20 -6.25 18.34
CA PHE A 352 11.35 -6.17 16.89
C PHE A 352 11.49 -7.58 16.31
N CYS A 353 11.06 -7.77 15.06
CA CYS A 353 11.24 -9.00 14.29
C CYS A 353 12.23 -8.75 13.14
N LEU A 354 13.17 -9.67 12.93
CA LEU A 354 13.99 -9.72 11.73
C LEU A 354 13.11 -9.99 10.51
N ALA A 355 13.38 -9.26 9.42
CA ALA A 355 12.56 -9.24 8.22
C ALA A 355 13.43 -9.44 6.98
N TYR A 356 13.12 -10.50 6.23
CA TYR A 356 13.94 -11.06 5.16
C TYR A 356 13.39 -10.75 3.75
N ASN A 357 12.58 -9.71 3.59
CA ASN A 357 11.77 -9.43 2.39
C ASN A 357 12.58 -9.53 1.07
N ASN A 358 13.76 -8.92 1.01
CA ASN A 358 14.66 -9.00 -0.16
C ASN A 358 15.09 -10.43 -0.49
N GLY A 359 15.35 -11.24 0.54
CA GLY A 359 15.71 -12.65 0.42
C GLY A 359 14.53 -13.52 0.03
N GLU A 360 13.36 -13.31 0.63
CA GLU A 360 12.11 -14.01 0.28
C GLU A 360 11.68 -13.75 -1.16
N ILE A 361 11.79 -12.51 -1.65
CA ILE A 361 11.47 -12.16 -3.04
C ILE A 361 12.39 -12.91 -4.00
N LYS A 362 13.71 -12.95 -3.74
CA LYS A 362 14.67 -13.72 -4.55
C LYS A 362 14.36 -15.22 -4.51
N LEU A 363 14.11 -15.76 -3.32
CA LEU A 363 13.83 -17.18 -3.08
C LEU A 363 12.52 -17.65 -3.74
N ALA A 364 11.46 -16.84 -3.69
CA ALA A 364 10.20 -17.12 -4.38
C ALA A 364 10.33 -16.99 -5.90
N ARG A 365 11.09 -16.00 -6.40
CA ARG A 365 11.37 -15.87 -7.84
C ARG A 365 12.12 -17.09 -8.39
N ALA A 366 13.08 -17.59 -7.63
CA ALA A 366 13.86 -18.80 -7.92
C ALA A 366 13.07 -20.12 -7.81
N MET A 367 11.80 -20.10 -7.40
CA MET A 367 10.96 -21.30 -7.44
C MET A 367 10.71 -21.76 -8.88
N THR A 368 10.80 -23.06 -9.11
CA THR A 368 10.42 -23.73 -10.35
C THR A 368 8.90 -23.68 -10.57
N SER A 369 8.47 -24.02 -11.79
CA SER A 369 7.04 -24.13 -12.13
C SER A 369 6.29 -25.07 -11.17
N VAL A 370 6.89 -26.21 -10.80
CA VAL A 370 6.34 -27.17 -9.83
C VAL A 370 6.10 -26.50 -8.47
N GLN A 371 7.11 -25.84 -7.93
CA GLN A 371 7.05 -25.17 -6.62
C GLN A 371 6.03 -24.03 -6.61
N LYS A 372 5.99 -23.18 -7.66
CA LYS A 372 5.00 -22.10 -7.78
C LYS A 372 3.58 -22.64 -7.90
N LYS A 373 3.35 -23.73 -8.63
CA LYS A 373 2.04 -24.42 -8.71
C LYS A 373 1.59 -24.93 -7.33
N VAL A 374 2.49 -25.54 -6.55
CA VAL A 374 2.18 -26.00 -5.18
C VAL A 374 1.82 -24.83 -4.26
N VAL A 375 2.56 -23.72 -4.29
CA VAL A 375 2.20 -22.51 -3.51
C VAL A 375 0.80 -21.99 -3.88
N LEU A 376 0.45 -21.95 -5.16
CA LEU A 376 -0.88 -21.51 -5.60
C LEU A 376 -2.00 -22.46 -5.15
N ILE A 377 -1.76 -23.78 -5.18
CA ILE A 377 -2.71 -24.80 -4.67
C ILE A 377 -2.91 -24.62 -3.15
N LEU A 378 -1.82 -24.44 -2.39
CA LEU A 378 -1.88 -24.21 -0.94
C LEU A 378 -2.59 -22.89 -0.59
N LYS A 379 -2.37 -21.81 -1.35
CA LYS A 379 -3.11 -20.55 -1.17
C LYS A 379 -4.60 -20.69 -1.53
N ALA A 380 -4.95 -21.53 -2.50
CA ALA A 380 -6.35 -21.83 -2.84
C ALA A 380 -7.05 -22.63 -1.72
N ILE A 381 -6.43 -23.71 -1.24
CA ILE A 381 -6.93 -24.51 -0.11
C ILE A 381 -7.05 -23.65 1.17
N LYS A 382 -6.07 -22.76 1.42
CA LYS A 382 -6.14 -21.81 2.54
C LYS A 382 -7.34 -20.86 2.42
N LYS A 383 -7.65 -20.38 1.21
CA LYS A 383 -8.82 -19.53 0.92
C LYS A 383 -10.15 -20.31 0.87
N SER A 384 -10.20 -21.60 1.24
CA SER A 384 -11.44 -22.37 1.36
C SER A 384 -11.54 -23.14 2.68
N LEU A 385 -10.79 -24.23 2.85
CA LEU A 385 -10.96 -25.17 3.97
C LEU A 385 -10.21 -24.77 5.24
N LEU A 386 -9.27 -23.81 5.15
CA LEU A 386 -8.47 -23.33 6.28
C LEU A 386 -8.61 -21.80 6.47
N GLN A 387 -9.76 -21.24 6.08
CA GLN A 387 -10.02 -19.80 6.17
C GLN A 387 -10.07 -19.34 7.64
N ASP A 388 -10.66 -20.15 8.52
CA ASP A 388 -10.84 -19.87 9.96
C ASP A 388 -9.48 -19.66 10.66
N TYR A 389 -8.46 -20.43 10.27
CA TYR A 389 -7.10 -20.35 10.79
C TYR A 389 -6.19 -19.46 9.95
N SER A 390 -6.75 -18.62 9.07
CA SER A 390 -5.95 -17.90 8.07
C SER A 390 -4.98 -16.87 8.66
N GLU A 391 -5.23 -16.38 9.88
CA GLU A 391 -4.30 -15.55 10.65
C GLU A 391 -3.17 -16.37 11.27
N ILE A 392 -3.47 -17.58 11.74
CA ILE A 392 -2.53 -18.50 12.40
C ILE A 392 -1.61 -19.15 11.35
N LEU A 393 -2.20 -19.75 10.32
CA LEU A 393 -1.49 -20.44 9.24
C LEU A 393 -1.32 -19.51 8.03
N THR A 394 -0.49 -18.49 8.22
CA THR A 394 -0.16 -17.48 7.20
C THR A 394 0.43 -18.10 5.92
N THR A 395 0.40 -17.35 4.81
CA THR A 395 1.09 -17.74 3.56
C THR A 395 2.59 -17.95 3.78
N PHE A 396 3.20 -17.22 4.72
CA PHE A 396 4.61 -17.36 5.09
C PHE A 396 4.94 -18.74 5.68
N HIS A 397 4.04 -19.33 6.48
CA HIS A 397 4.19 -20.69 6.99
C HIS A 397 4.18 -21.73 5.86
N TRP A 398 3.23 -21.60 4.91
CA TRP A 398 3.19 -22.45 3.72
C TRP A 398 4.41 -22.29 2.81
N LYS A 399 4.90 -21.06 2.57
CA LYS A 399 6.16 -20.83 1.83
C LYS A 399 7.33 -21.52 2.53
N THR A 400 7.44 -21.38 3.85
CA THR A 400 8.51 -21.99 4.66
C THR A 400 8.52 -23.52 4.53
N ALA A 401 7.35 -24.16 4.60
CA ALA A 401 7.23 -25.61 4.35
C ALA A 401 7.61 -26.01 2.92
N VAL A 402 7.22 -25.22 1.90
CA VAL A 402 7.67 -25.44 0.51
C VAL A 402 9.19 -25.28 0.38
N TYR A 403 9.81 -24.31 1.04
CA TYR A 403 11.26 -24.08 0.99
C TYR A 403 12.05 -25.25 1.60
N TRP A 404 11.68 -25.73 2.79
CA TRP A 404 12.35 -26.88 3.44
C TRP A 404 12.23 -28.17 2.64
N ASN A 405 11.04 -28.46 2.10
CA ASN A 405 10.86 -29.59 1.20
C ASN A 405 11.71 -29.43 -0.06
N SER A 406 11.77 -28.21 -0.62
CA SER A 406 12.55 -27.90 -1.83
C SER A 406 14.06 -28.03 -1.64
N GLU A 407 14.61 -27.60 -0.50
CA GLU A 407 16.03 -27.75 -0.15
C GLU A 407 16.46 -29.24 -0.13
N THR A 408 15.52 -30.15 0.10
CA THR A 408 15.72 -31.62 0.22
C THR A 408 15.20 -32.44 -0.97
N LEU A 409 14.78 -31.81 -2.08
CA LEU A 409 14.33 -32.55 -3.27
C LEU A 409 15.48 -33.15 -4.09
N ASN A 410 15.23 -34.34 -4.63
CA ASN A 410 15.93 -34.83 -5.82
C ASN A 410 15.52 -33.94 -7.02
N SER A 411 16.49 -33.50 -7.82
CA SER A 411 16.27 -32.61 -8.98
C SER A 411 15.27 -33.13 -10.01
N LEU A 412 15.09 -34.45 -10.13
CA LEU A 412 14.08 -35.05 -11.01
C LEU A 412 12.63 -34.68 -10.62
N LEU A 413 12.38 -34.34 -9.35
CA LEU A 413 11.08 -33.88 -8.85
C LEU A 413 10.81 -32.39 -9.14
N LEU A 414 11.78 -31.67 -9.73
CA LEU A 414 11.64 -30.27 -10.17
C LEU A 414 11.21 -30.14 -11.63
N VAL A 415 11.19 -31.24 -12.39
CA VAL A 415 10.69 -31.28 -13.78
C VAL A 415 9.19 -31.04 -13.80
N ASP A 416 8.70 -30.20 -14.71
CA ASP A 416 7.33 -29.68 -14.64
C ASP A 416 6.24 -30.64 -15.15
N THR A 417 5.89 -31.62 -14.32
CA THR A 417 4.78 -32.56 -14.56
C THR A 417 3.69 -32.42 -13.49
N GLU A 418 2.43 -32.75 -13.82
CA GLU A 418 1.33 -32.69 -12.84
C GLU A 418 1.49 -33.71 -11.71
N ASP A 419 2.14 -34.85 -12.00
CA ASP A 419 2.58 -35.86 -11.03
C ASP A 419 3.65 -35.31 -10.05
N ASN A 420 4.66 -34.60 -10.53
CA ASN A 420 5.64 -33.94 -9.65
C ASN A 420 5.00 -32.84 -8.78
N VAL A 421 4.02 -32.10 -9.31
CA VAL A 421 3.23 -31.12 -8.53
C VAL A 421 2.46 -31.82 -7.41
N LEU A 422 1.81 -32.95 -7.69
CA LEU A 422 1.11 -33.73 -6.67
C LEU A 422 2.07 -34.32 -5.63
N LYS A 423 3.20 -34.90 -6.06
CA LYS A 423 4.24 -35.45 -5.17
C LYS A 423 4.83 -34.40 -4.24
N LEU A 424 5.10 -33.18 -4.73
CA LEU A 424 5.57 -32.09 -3.88
C LEU A 424 4.46 -31.57 -2.95
N LEU A 425 3.22 -31.46 -3.43
CA LEU A 425 2.08 -31.07 -2.60
C LEU A 425 1.90 -32.03 -1.40
N ILE A 426 1.87 -33.34 -1.65
CA ILE A 426 1.72 -34.34 -0.57
C ILE A 426 2.87 -34.26 0.43
N LYS A 427 4.13 -34.15 -0.03
CA LYS A 427 5.29 -33.96 0.86
C LYS A 427 5.18 -32.71 1.74
N VAL A 428 4.72 -31.59 1.19
CA VAL A 428 4.56 -30.33 1.94
C VAL A 428 3.40 -30.43 2.94
N LEU A 429 2.32 -31.15 2.61
CA LEU A 429 1.22 -31.43 3.53
C LEU A 429 1.67 -32.38 4.67
N ASP A 430 2.38 -33.47 4.36
CA ASP A 430 2.99 -34.38 5.36
C ASP A 430 3.92 -33.63 6.32
N TYR A 431 4.82 -32.80 5.79
CA TYR A 431 5.70 -31.96 6.59
C TYR A 431 4.92 -31.00 7.49
N MET A 432 3.89 -30.33 6.97
CA MET A 432 3.07 -29.40 7.76
C MET A 432 2.28 -30.11 8.87
N ILE A 433 1.70 -31.29 8.60
CA ILE A 433 1.01 -32.12 9.60
C ILE A 433 1.97 -32.48 10.74
N ASN A 434 3.19 -32.89 10.41
CA ASN A 434 4.21 -33.23 11.40
C ASN A 434 4.64 -31.98 12.21
N CYS A 435 4.91 -30.85 11.55
CA CYS A 435 5.22 -29.58 12.22
C CYS A 435 4.11 -29.09 13.16
N LEU A 436 2.84 -29.29 12.83
CA LEU A 436 1.72 -28.94 13.70
C LEU A 436 1.57 -29.92 14.87
N ARG A 437 1.81 -31.21 14.66
CA ARG A 437 1.78 -32.22 15.73
C ARG A 437 2.90 -32.04 16.74
N SER A 438 4.12 -31.69 16.30
CA SER A 438 5.23 -31.32 17.20
C SER A 438 5.13 -29.88 17.74
N ARG A 439 4.30 -29.02 17.11
CA ARG A 439 4.30 -27.56 17.27
C ARG A 439 5.66 -26.92 16.93
N GLU A 440 6.39 -27.51 15.98
CA GLU A 440 7.69 -27.02 15.50
C GLU A 440 7.71 -26.81 13.99
N LEU A 441 7.72 -25.54 13.56
CA LEU A 441 8.01 -25.14 12.18
C LEU A 441 9.22 -24.18 12.19
N GLN A 442 10.39 -24.67 11.77
CA GLN A 442 11.60 -23.85 11.75
C GLN A 442 11.52 -22.76 10.66
N HIS A 443 11.81 -21.51 11.00
CA HIS A 443 11.96 -20.42 10.04
C HIS A 443 13.12 -20.71 9.07
N PHE A 444 12.92 -20.50 7.77
CA PHE A 444 13.89 -20.96 6.77
C PHE A 444 15.31 -20.39 6.95
N PHE A 445 15.43 -19.07 7.19
CA PHE A 445 16.71 -18.36 7.33
C PHE A 445 17.37 -18.37 8.73
N ILE A 446 16.71 -18.85 9.80
CA ILE A 446 17.17 -18.66 11.19
C ILE A 446 16.59 -19.75 12.11
N PRO A 447 17.31 -20.29 13.12
CA PRO A 447 16.78 -21.33 14.02
C PRO A 447 15.72 -20.75 14.98
N SER A 448 14.50 -20.60 14.48
CA SER A 448 13.35 -20.06 15.23
C SER A 448 12.10 -20.85 14.93
N ASN A 449 11.38 -21.28 15.97
CA ASN A 449 10.12 -21.98 15.81
C ASN A 449 8.97 -20.97 15.57
N LEU A 450 8.35 -21.03 14.40
CA LEU A 450 7.22 -20.19 13.99
C LEU A 450 5.90 -20.59 14.65
N PHE A 451 5.83 -21.79 15.22
CA PHE A 451 4.67 -22.31 15.97
C PHE A 451 4.88 -22.22 17.49
N VAL A 452 5.92 -21.52 17.97
CA VAL A 452 6.15 -21.36 19.41
C VAL A 452 4.95 -20.66 20.07
N GLY A 453 4.41 -21.29 21.13
CA GLY A 453 3.22 -20.81 21.82
C GLY A 453 1.89 -21.02 21.08
N MET A 454 1.85 -21.78 19.99
CA MET A 454 0.60 -22.23 19.39
C MET A 454 -0.16 -23.14 20.38
N ASN A 455 -1.46 -22.92 20.51
CA ASN A 455 -2.32 -23.76 21.34
C ASN A 455 -2.37 -25.20 20.80
N GLU A 456 -2.27 -26.19 21.69
CA GLU A 456 -2.21 -27.61 21.35
C GLU A 456 -3.46 -28.11 20.61
N ASN A 457 -4.65 -27.78 21.10
CA ASN A 457 -5.92 -28.20 20.50
C ASN A 457 -6.07 -27.61 19.09
N ILE A 458 -5.79 -26.31 18.92
CA ILE A 458 -5.84 -25.64 17.62
C ILE A 458 -4.80 -26.23 16.65
N SER A 459 -3.59 -26.52 17.12
CA SER A 459 -2.55 -27.14 16.28
C SER A 459 -2.96 -28.54 15.81
N PHE A 460 -3.58 -29.34 16.68
CA PHE A 460 -4.11 -30.66 16.36
C PHE A 460 -5.31 -30.59 15.39
N GLU A 461 -6.23 -29.65 15.60
CA GLU A 461 -7.38 -29.39 14.73
C GLU A 461 -6.95 -29.02 13.30
N ILE A 462 -5.99 -28.08 13.17
CA ILE A 462 -5.40 -27.69 11.88
C ILE A 462 -4.68 -28.90 11.24
N ALA A 463 -3.94 -29.70 12.01
CA ALA A 463 -3.27 -30.90 11.49
C ALA A 463 -4.26 -31.94 10.95
N ASN A 464 -5.44 -32.08 11.57
CA ASN A 464 -6.48 -32.99 11.11
C ASN A 464 -7.16 -32.47 9.82
N LYS A 465 -7.56 -31.19 9.76
CA LYS A 465 -8.08 -30.57 8.52
C LYS A 465 -7.06 -30.65 7.36
N ILE A 466 -5.75 -30.55 7.62
CA ILE A 466 -4.70 -30.75 6.61
C ILE A 466 -4.54 -32.24 6.24
N THR A 467 -4.82 -33.17 7.15
CA THR A 467 -4.87 -34.61 6.85
C THR A 467 -6.01 -34.94 5.88
N GLU A 468 -7.22 -34.40 6.08
CA GLU A 468 -8.33 -34.53 5.12
C GLU A 468 -7.97 -33.97 3.73
N VAL A 469 -7.32 -32.80 3.70
CA VAL A 469 -6.80 -32.19 2.46
C VAL A 469 -5.77 -33.08 1.76
N ARG A 470 -4.91 -33.76 2.52
CA ARG A 470 -3.88 -34.68 2.02
C ARG A 470 -4.49 -35.96 1.44
N GLU A 471 -5.54 -36.47 2.06
CA GLU A 471 -6.27 -37.66 1.59
C GLU A 471 -7.05 -37.38 0.29
N ASN A 472 -7.60 -36.17 0.13
CA ASN A 472 -8.28 -35.79 -1.11
C ASN A 472 -8.03 -34.32 -1.52
N PRO A 473 -6.84 -34.00 -2.09
CA PRO A 473 -6.50 -32.64 -2.50
C PRO A 473 -7.35 -32.13 -3.66
N ILE A 474 -7.96 -33.04 -4.43
CA ILE A 474 -8.88 -32.70 -5.53
C ILE A 474 -10.23 -32.20 -4.97
N LYS A 475 -10.79 -32.85 -3.94
CA LYS A 475 -11.97 -32.38 -3.20
C LYS A 475 -11.70 -31.02 -2.56
N ALA A 476 -10.54 -30.85 -1.91
CA ALA A 476 -10.14 -29.59 -1.30
C ALA A 476 -10.05 -28.43 -2.30
N LEU A 477 -9.46 -28.68 -3.48
CA LEU A 477 -9.34 -27.67 -4.53
C LEU A 477 -10.66 -27.42 -5.28
N ASN A 478 -11.53 -28.42 -5.39
CA ASN A 478 -12.91 -28.25 -5.88
C ASN A 478 -13.72 -27.35 -4.95
N ALA A 479 -13.59 -27.48 -3.62
CA ALA A 479 -14.28 -26.62 -2.67
C ALA A 479 -13.91 -25.13 -2.87
N PHE A 480 -12.62 -24.84 -3.13
CA PHE A 480 -12.19 -23.49 -3.51
C PHE A 480 -12.88 -23.00 -4.80
N PHE A 481 -12.90 -23.80 -5.87
CA PHE A 481 -13.53 -23.39 -7.13
C PHE A 481 -15.07 -23.34 -7.08
N ALA A 482 -15.72 -24.07 -6.18
CA ALA A 482 -17.16 -24.00 -5.94
C ALA A 482 -17.55 -22.70 -5.22
N GLY A 483 -16.77 -22.28 -4.22
CA GLY A 483 -16.90 -20.97 -3.53
C GLY A 483 -16.46 -19.76 -4.39
N GLN A 484 -16.37 -19.91 -5.71
CA GLN A 484 -16.13 -18.85 -6.68
C GLN A 484 -17.36 -18.67 -7.58
N THR A 485 -18.53 -18.61 -6.96
CA THR A 485 -19.77 -18.20 -7.62
C THR A 485 -19.63 -16.76 -8.12
N PHE A 486 -20.33 -16.42 -9.20
CA PHE A 486 -20.01 -15.20 -9.95
C PHE A 486 -20.55 -13.94 -9.27
N ASP A 487 -21.70 -14.00 -8.60
CA ASP A 487 -22.48 -12.82 -8.20
C ASP A 487 -22.83 -12.77 -6.69
N GLU A 488 -22.21 -13.62 -5.87
CA GLU A 488 -22.35 -13.56 -4.40
C GLU A 488 -21.84 -12.24 -3.84
N VAL A 489 -22.70 -11.47 -3.17
CA VAL A 489 -22.27 -10.29 -2.42
C VAL A 489 -21.67 -10.73 -1.09
N LYS A 490 -20.52 -10.16 -0.71
CA LYS A 490 -19.82 -10.48 0.54
C LYS A 490 -20.08 -9.42 1.60
N TYR A 491 -19.84 -9.81 2.84
CA TYR A 491 -20.07 -9.00 4.04
C TYR A 491 -18.77 -8.91 4.85
N GLU A 492 -18.54 -7.76 5.48
CA GLU A 492 -17.47 -7.55 6.46
C GLU A 492 -18.04 -6.87 7.70
N LYS A 493 -17.58 -7.24 8.89
CA LYS A 493 -17.95 -6.57 10.14
C LYS A 493 -16.98 -5.41 10.40
N ILE A 494 -17.47 -4.17 10.41
CA ILE A 494 -16.69 -2.98 10.81
C ILE A 494 -16.95 -2.71 12.30
N PRO A 495 -15.91 -2.68 13.16
CA PRO A 495 -16.05 -2.38 14.58
C PRO A 495 -16.67 -0.99 14.84
N ALA A 496 -17.51 -0.89 15.87
CA ALA A 496 -18.18 0.34 16.31
C ALA A 496 -17.22 1.54 16.47
N GLU A 497 -16.03 1.33 17.04
CA GLU A 497 -14.98 2.36 17.16
C GLU A 497 -14.56 2.90 15.79
N LYS A 498 -14.40 2.03 14.78
CA LYS A 498 -14.06 2.44 13.41
C LYS A 498 -15.24 3.11 12.72
N VAL A 499 -16.47 2.68 12.98
CA VAL A 499 -17.68 3.42 12.55
C VAL A 499 -17.72 4.83 13.13
N ALA A 500 -17.31 5.01 14.40
CA ALA A 500 -17.19 6.32 15.03
C ALA A 500 -16.03 7.15 14.46
N GLU A 501 -14.87 6.55 14.17
CA GLU A 501 -13.77 7.19 13.42
C GLU A 501 -14.24 7.65 12.04
N PHE A 502 -14.95 6.83 11.27
CA PHE A 502 -15.51 7.21 9.97
C PHE A 502 -16.52 8.35 10.11
N ARG A 503 -17.48 8.26 11.04
CA ARG A 503 -18.47 9.33 11.28
C ARG A 503 -17.78 10.65 11.68
N LYS A 504 -16.72 10.61 12.50
CA LYS A 504 -15.91 11.78 12.85
C LYS A 504 -15.14 12.33 11.64
N ALA A 505 -14.43 11.47 10.92
CA ALA A 505 -13.66 11.81 9.71
C ALA A 505 -14.52 12.10 8.47
N TYR A 506 -15.85 11.98 8.57
CA TYR A 506 -16.85 12.35 7.56
C TYR A 506 -17.55 13.67 7.91
N ASN A 507 -17.94 13.86 9.18
CA ASN A 507 -18.60 15.08 9.67
C ASN A 507 -17.62 16.25 9.92
N ASP A 508 -16.33 15.99 10.10
CA ASP A 508 -15.31 17.03 10.07
C ASP A 508 -15.23 17.64 8.65
N PRO A 509 -15.39 18.97 8.47
CA PRO A 509 -15.19 19.62 7.17
C PRO A 509 -13.73 19.65 6.68
N SER A 510 -12.80 18.96 7.37
CA SER A 510 -11.38 18.88 7.02
C SER A 510 -11.04 18.00 5.80
N GLU A 511 -11.58 18.31 4.61
CA GLU A 511 -10.85 18.00 3.36
C GLU A 511 -9.43 18.60 3.39
N SER A 512 -9.25 19.65 4.20
CA SER A 512 -8.00 20.10 4.84
C SER A 512 -6.99 18.98 5.09
N SER A 513 -7.33 17.83 5.70
CA SER A 513 -6.34 16.85 6.18
C SER A 513 -5.31 16.44 5.12
N ASN A 514 -5.75 16.07 3.91
CA ASN A 514 -4.86 15.69 2.81
C ASN A 514 -4.10 16.90 2.22
N ILE A 515 -4.71 18.08 2.25
CA ILE A 515 -4.13 19.35 1.80
C ILE A 515 -3.03 19.81 2.76
N ASP A 516 -3.28 19.75 4.06
CA ASP A 516 -2.37 20.13 5.14
C ASP A 516 -1.15 19.19 5.15
N ILE A 517 -1.33 17.90 4.84
CA ILE A 517 -0.23 16.94 4.60
C ILE A 517 0.57 17.32 3.35
N LEU A 518 -0.09 17.58 2.21
CA LEU A 518 0.60 18.05 0.99
C LEU A 518 1.38 19.35 1.23
N ILE A 519 0.81 20.29 1.98
CA ILE A 519 1.43 21.54 2.39
C ILE A 519 2.62 21.30 3.33
N ALA A 520 2.53 20.32 4.24
CA ALA A 520 3.67 19.94 5.09
C ALA A 520 4.82 19.31 4.29
N ILE A 521 4.50 18.48 3.29
CA ILE A 521 5.46 17.91 2.33
C ILE A 521 6.13 19.04 1.52
N LEU A 522 5.32 19.96 0.95
CA LEU A 522 5.79 21.14 0.21
C LEU A 522 6.74 22.01 1.04
N LYS A 523 6.35 22.32 2.28
CA LYS A 523 7.17 23.15 3.21
C LYS A 523 8.50 22.49 3.53
N ARG A 524 8.53 21.15 3.67
CA ARG A 524 9.74 20.37 3.92
C ARG A 524 10.69 20.35 2.72
N PHE A 525 10.19 20.49 1.49
CA PHE A 525 11.03 20.64 0.29
C PHE A 525 11.45 22.10 0.03
N SER A 526 10.67 23.10 0.46
CA SER A 526 11.06 24.52 0.34
C SER A 526 12.19 24.96 1.30
N SER A 527 12.63 24.09 2.20
CA SER A 527 13.84 24.29 3.03
C SER A 527 15.11 23.68 2.44
N GLU A 528 15.04 23.08 1.25
CA GLU A 528 16.18 22.48 0.53
C GLU A 528 16.59 23.35 -0.67
N SER A 529 17.79 23.15 -1.22
CA SER A 529 18.30 24.01 -2.31
C SER A 529 17.52 23.82 -3.62
N GLU A 530 17.30 24.92 -4.33
CA GLU A 530 16.53 24.96 -5.58
C GLU A 530 17.10 24.00 -6.65
N GLU A 531 18.42 23.87 -6.73
CA GLU A 531 19.10 22.93 -7.63
C GLU A 531 18.73 21.46 -7.35
N LYS A 532 18.71 21.04 -6.08
CA LYS A 532 18.24 19.69 -5.69
C LYS A 532 16.77 19.49 -6.05
N VAL A 533 15.93 20.46 -5.74
CA VAL A 533 14.47 20.40 -6.03
C VAL A 533 14.22 20.34 -7.53
N ARG A 534 14.98 21.11 -8.33
CA ARG A 534 14.95 21.09 -9.80
C ARG A 534 15.31 19.71 -10.34
N ALA A 535 16.42 19.13 -9.89
CA ALA A 535 16.86 17.80 -10.34
C ALA A 535 15.87 16.70 -9.93
N ALA A 536 15.39 16.71 -8.68
CA ALA A 536 14.38 15.76 -8.20
C ALA A 536 13.09 15.79 -9.02
N LEU A 537 12.62 16.99 -9.39
CA LEU A 537 11.42 17.15 -10.22
C LEU A 537 11.69 16.79 -11.69
N HIS A 538 12.85 17.13 -12.24
CA HIS A 538 13.25 16.76 -13.61
C HIS A 538 13.21 15.24 -13.79
N ASP A 539 13.87 14.49 -12.91
CA ASP A 539 14.05 13.04 -13.06
C ASP A 539 12.72 12.30 -12.82
N VAL A 540 11.98 12.64 -11.77
CA VAL A 540 10.63 12.07 -11.52
C VAL A 540 9.68 12.33 -12.69
N LEU A 541 9.68 13.53 -13.29
CA LEU A 541 8.81 13.82 -14.44
C LEU A 541 9.28 13.09 -15.71
N THR A 542 10.59 12.90 -15.88
CA THR A 542 11.19 12.17 -17.02
C THR A 542 10.75 10.71 -17.03
N ASP A 543 10.79 10.03 -15.88
CA ASP A 543 10.38 8.61 -15.77
C ASP A 543 8.87 8.40 -15.66
N ALA A 544 8.14 9.38 -15.12
CA ALA A 544 6.69 9.29 -14.97
C ALA A 544 5.92 9.54 -16.28
N LEU A 545 6.35 10.53 -17.08
CA LEU A 545 5.64 10.97 -18.28
C LEU A 545 5.41 9.83 -19.32
N PRO A 546 6.39 8.97 -19.66
CA PRO A 546 6.17 7.85 -20.59
C PRO A 546 5.10 6.88 -20.10
N PHE A 547 5.05 6.59 -18.79
CA PHE A 547 4.04 5.69 -18.23
C PHE A 547 2.64 6.31 -18.28
N PHE A 548 2.50 7.59 -17.95
CA PHE A 548 1.19 8.24 -18.04
C PHE A 548 0.67 8.32 -19.48
N ILE A 549 1.52 8.59 -20.46
CA ILE A 549 1.16 8.53 -21.88
C ILE A 549 0.69 7.12 -22.28
N GLU A 550 1.43 6.08 -21.89
CA GLU A 550 1.11 4.68 -22.18
C GLU A 550 -0.21 4.25 -21.50
N GLU A 551 -0.43 4.67 -20.26
CA GLU A 551 -1.63 4.37 -19.47
C GLU A 551 -2.88 5.09 -20.02
N MET A 552 -2.75 6.31 -20.55
CA MET A 552 -3.82 7.00 -21.28
C MET A 552 -4.12 6.32 -22.62
N ALA A 553 -3.08 5.92 -23.36
CA ALA A 553 -3.23 5.22 -24.65
C ALA A 553 -3.90 3.83 -24.52
N ARG A 554 -3.71 3.12 -23.40
CA ARG A 554 -4.40 1.85 -23.09
C ARG A 554 -5.91 1.99 -22.87
N ARG A 555 -6.42 3.20 -22.59
CA ARG A 555 -7.79 3.43 -22.08
C ARG A 555 -8.79 3.98 -23.11
N ARG A 556 -8.38 4.22 -24.37
CA ARG A 556 -9.25 4.72 -25.44
C ARG A 556 -9.45 3.67 -26.53
N ASP A 557 -10.70 3.43 -26.90
CA ASP A 557 -11.03 2.66 -28.12
C ASP A 557 -10.80 3.54 -29.39
N LYS A 558 -10.88 2.91 -30.55
CA LYS A 558 -10.35 3.37 -31.85
C LYS A 558 -11.02 4.64 -32.39
N SER A 559 -10.52 5.82 -32.00
CA SER A 559 -10.84 7.09 -32.66
C SER A 559 -9.61 7.75 -33.32
N GLN A 560 -9.84 8.42 -34.46
CA GLN A 560 -8.82 8.89 -35.39
C GLN A 560 -7.79 9.85 -34.76
N VAL A 561 -8.21 10.68 -33.80
CA VAL A 561 -7.38 11.67 -33.09
C VAL A 561 -6.14 11.04 -32.41
N ASN A 562 -6.22 9.75 -32.05
CA ASN A 562 -5.08 9.04 -31.47
C ASN A 562 -3.96 8.76 -32.49
N LEU A 563 -4.24 8.76 -33.79
CA LEU A 563 -3.24 8.50 -34.83
C LEU A 563 -2.27 9.68 -34.95
N ASP A 564 -2.81 10.90 -34.97
CA ASP A 564 -2.03 12.14 -35.08
C ASP A 564 -1.20 12.38 -33.81
N LEU A 565 -1.80 12.16 -32.63
CA LEU A 565 -1.09 12.15 -31.33
C LEU A 565 0.10 11.21 -31.33
N LYS A 566 -0.13 9.97 -31.77
CA LYS A 566 0.88 8.91 -31.81
C LYS A 566 1.95 9.21 -32.86
N GLN A 567 1.60 9.80 -34.00
CA GLN A 567 2.57 10.29 -34.98
C GLN A 567 3.39 11.47 -34.44
N MET A 568 2.79 12.50 -33.84
CA MET A 568 3.52 13.66 -33.29
C MET A 568 4.57 13.26 -32.23
N ILE A 569 4.25 12.26 -31.40
CA ILE A 569 5.15 11.76 -30.34
C ILE A 569 6.22 10.80 -30.90
N LEU A 570 5.93 10.02 -31.95
CA LEU A 570 6.89 9.10 -32.57
C LEU A 570 7.77 9.76 -33.65
N SER A 571 7.30 10.84 -34.30
CA SER A 571 8.00 11.58 -35.36
C SER A 571 9.08 12.55 -34.86
N ASN A 572 9.25 12.63 -33.53
CA ASN A 572 10.28 13.48 -32.88
C ASN A 572 10.12 15.00 -33.17
N GLN A 573 8.95 15.46 -33.65
CA GLN A 573 8.66 16.88 -33.90
C GLN A 573 8.78 17.78 -32.66
N ILE A 574 8.68 17.18 -31.46
CA ILE A 574 9.21 17.74 -30.23
C ILE A 574 10.14 16.68 -29.63
N ARG A 575 11.45 16.93 -29.56
CA ARG A 575 12.38 15.99 -28.90
C ARG A 575 11.98 15.87 -27.43
N LYS A 576 11.99 14.67 -26.87
CA LYS A 576 11.58 14.45 -25.46
C LYS A 576 12.43 15.26 -24.49
N GLU A 577 13.75 15.19 -24.67
CA GLU A 577 14.73 16.04 -23.96
C GLU A 577 14.38 17.51 -24.17
N SER A 578 14.31 18.02 -25.42
CA SER A 578 13.97 19.42 -25.64
C SER A 578 12.57 19.84 -25.20
N PHE A 579 11.64 18.93 -24.88
CA PHE A 579 10.41 19.27 -24.16
C PHE A 579 10.65 19.39 -22.66
N ILE A 580 11.36 18.42 -22.06
CA ILE A 580 11.68 18.39 -20.63
C ILE A 580 12.59 19.59 -20.31
N ASP A 581 13.63 19.82 -21.10
CA ASP A 581 14.47 21.02 -21.11
C ASP A 581 13.69 22.29 -21.46
N MET A 582 12.71 22.28 -22.36
CA MET A 582 11.90 23.48 -22.59
C MET A 582 11.06 23.81 -21.36
N VAL A 583 10.49 22.81 -20.66
CA VAL A 583 9.83 23.06 -19.37
C VAL A 583 10.86 23.53 -18.35
N VAL A 584 11.91 22.75 -18.10
CA VAL A 584 12.92 22.95 -17.06
C VAL A 584 13.83 24.15 -17.33
N ASN A 585 13.90 24.69 -18.55
CA ASN A 585 14.58 25.96 -18.85
C ASN A 585 13.60 27.13 -19.10
N HIS A 586 12.36 26.95 -19.56
CA HIS A 586 11.36 28.05 -19.49
C HIS A 586 11.03 28.41 -18.03
N LEU A 587 11.10 27.43 -17.13
CA LEU A 587 11.08 27.62 -15.69
C LEU A 587 12.25 28.50 -15.18
N PHE A 588 13.43 28.41 -15.80
CA PHE A 588 14.68 29.01 -15.28
C PHE A 588 15.21 30.23 -16.05
N ASP A 589 14.89 30.41 -17.34
CA ASP A 589 15.20 31.63 -18.09
C ASP A 589 14.33 32.82 -17.67
N LYS A 590 13.15 32.56 -17.09
CA LYS A 590 12.37 33.59 -16.38
C LYS A 590 12.97 33.96 -15.02
N PHE A 591 13.74 33.07 -14.42
CA PHE A 591 14.53 33.30 -13.20
C PHE A 591 15.82 34.09 -13.48
N ARG A 592 16.31 34.09 -14.73
CA ARG A 592 17.61 34.68 -15.12
C ARG A 592 17.58 36.14 -15.61
N LYS A 593 16.39 36.76 -15.80
CA LYS A 593 16.26 38.05 -16.51
C LYS A 593 16.24 39.32 -15.64
N ASN A 594 16.53 39.21 -14.34
CA ASN A 594 16.80 40.31 -13.38
C ASN A 594 15.80 41.47 -13.22
N GLU A 595 14.72 41.58 -14.00
CA GLU A 595 13.52 42.37 -13.64
C GLU A 595 12.66 41.61 -12.58
N VAL A 596 13.32 41.07 -11.55
CA VAL A 596 12.77 40.05 -10.66
C VAL A 596 12.87 40.51 -9.22
N ASN A 597 11.71 40.59 -8.55
CA ASN A 597 11.64 40.73 -7.10
C ASN A 597 11.47 39.32 -6.49
N GLU A 598 12.15 39.04 -5.36
CA GLU A 598 12.49 37.74 -4.72
C GLU A 598 11.36 36.75 -4.33
N LYS A 599 10.20 36.80 -5.01
CA LYS A 599 8.98 35.89 -4.93
C LYS A 599 8.45 33.46 -6.64
N ASN A 600 8.93 32.16 -6.50
CA ASN A 600 8.11 30.93 -6.65
C ASN A 600 8.87 29.60 -6.72
N ILE A 601 9.84 29.39 -5.82
CA ILE A 601 10.41 28.05 -5.52
C ILE A 601 9.31 27.01 -5.22
N SER A 602 8.20 27.40 -4.58
CA SER A 602 7.07 26.49 -4.28
C SER A 602 6.00 26.42 -5.39
N GLN A 603 6.10 27.20 -6.47
CA GLN A 603 4.96 27.60 -7.32
C GLN A 603 4.42 26.49 -8.24
N ILE A 604 5.20 25.43 -8.42
CA ILE A 604 5.04 24.53 -9.57
C ILE A 604 5.07 23.04 -9.18
N PHE A 605 5.42 22.69 -7.94
CA PHE A 605 5.45 21.30 -7.44
C PHE A 605 4.09 20.58 -7.60
N LEU A 606 3.00 21.21 -7.15
CA LEU A 606 1.63 20.72 -7.38
C LEU A 606 1.11 21.01 -8.81
N THR A 607 1.76 21.89 -9.56
CA THR A 607 1.34 22.21 -10.94
C THR A 607 1.80 21.11 -11.89
N LEU A 608 3.09 20.70 -11.88
CA LEU A 608 3.63 19.75 -12.86
C LEU A 608 3.29 18.28 -12.60
N ILE A 609 3.21 17.86 -11.34
CA ILE A 609 2.71 16.52 -10.96
C ILE A 609 1.27 16.30 -11.48
N PHE A 610 0.52 17.35 -11.81
CA PHE A 610 -0.83 17.26 -12.39
C PHE A 610 -0.87 17.64 -13.88
N GLN A 611 -0.12 18.66 -14.32
CA GLN A 611 -0.18 19.19 -15.69
C GLN A 611 0.35 18.27 -16.79
N LYS A 612 1.11 17.22 -16.48
CA LYS A 612 1.53 16.25 -17.51
C LYS A 612 1.32 14.76 -17.17
N VAL A 613 0.66 14.50 -16.05
CA VAL A 613 -0.19 13.30 -15.91
C VAL A 613 -1.42 13.42 -16.81
N LEU A 614 -1.93 14.64 -17.00
CA LEU A 614 -3.16 14.93 -17.75
C LEU A 614 -2.89 16.00 -18.80
N ASN A 615 -2.35 15.56 -19.93
CA ASN A 615 -2.10 16.42 -21.09
C ASN A 615 -2.14 15.63 -22.41
N GLN A 616 -3.15 14.75 -22.56
CA GLN A 616 -3.75 14.31 -23.85
C GLN A 616 -4.95 13.38 -23.66
#